data_AF-A0A2D6MIV0-F1
#
_entry.id   AF-A0A2D6MIV0-F1
#
_cell.length_a   1.000
_cell.length_b   1.000
_cell.length_c   1.000
_cell.angle_alpha   90.00
_cell.angle_beta   90.00
_cell.angle_gamma   90.00
#
_symmetry.space_group_name_H-M   'P 1'
#
loop_
_entity.id
_entity.type
_entity.pdbx_description
1 polymer ?
#
loop_
_entity_poly.entity_id
_entity_poly.type
_entity_poly.pdbx_seq_one_letter_code
_entity_poly.pdbx_strand_id
1 'polypeptide(L)'
;MELLYFILCAYGLTQIVVYGKIFERIRPKKGKSGELANCPMCMGFHVGWFLMLLSPFTELFNFDITVANFFLLGWLSSGTSYILNMTFGDEGIKLFKTVEVKND
;
A
#
# COMPACT_ATOMS: atom_id res chain seq x y z
N MET A 1 -0.23 16.38 -9.86
CA MET A 1 -0.44 15.07 -10.52
C MET A 1 0.51 14.01 -10.00
N GLU A 2 1.77 14.35 -9.75
CA GLU A 2 2.80 13.44 -9.22
C GLU A 2 2.38 12.69 -7.96
N LEU A 3 1.78 13.38 -6.98
CA LEU A 3 1.30 12.74 -5.75
C LEU A 3 0.22 11.69 -6.01
N LEU A 4 -0.71 11.96 -6.93
CA LEU A 4 -1.77 11.01 -7.28
C LEU A 4 -1.17 9.79 -7.98
N TYR A 5 -0.27 10.00 -8.94
CA TYR A 5 0.42 8.88 -9.61
C TYR A 5 1.25 8.07 -8.63
N PHE A 6 1.96 8.72 -7.72
CA PHE A 6 2.69 8.05 -6.66
C PHE A 6 1.77 7.17 -5.80
N ILE A 7 0.63 7.72 -5.34
CA ILE A 7 -0.34 6.97 -4.52
C ILE A 7 -0.92 5.78 -5.28
N LEU A 8 -1.30 5.97 -6.56
CA LEU A 8 -1.87 4.89 -7.37
C LEU A 8 -0.84 3.80 -7.69
N CYS A 9 0.40 4.18 -7.99
CA CYS A 9 1.51 3.23 -8.18
C CYS A 9 1.84 2.49 -6.88
N ALA A 10 1.86 3.19 -5.75
CA ALA A 10 2.07 2.62 -4.43
C ALA A 10 1.00 1.61 -4.07
N TYR A 11 -0.27 1.97 -4.26
CA TYR A 11 -1.40 1.08 -4.05
C TYR A 11 -1.29 -0.14 -4.96
N GLY A 12 -1.12 0.04 -6.28
CA GLY A 12 -1.04 -1.06 -7.24
C GLY A 12 0.10 -2.03 -6.93
N LEU A 13 1.29 -1.52 -6.63
CA LEU A 13 2.44 -2.35 -6.28
C LEU A 13 2.20 -3.09 -4.94
N THR A 14 1.61 -2.40 -3.95
CA THR A 14 1.23 -3.03 -2.68
C THR A 14 0.24 -4.17 -2.91
N GLN A 15 -0.78 -4.00 -3.74
CA GLN A 15 -1.76 -5.04 -4.06
C GLN A 15 -1.11 -6.25 -4.75
N ILE A 16 -0.18 -6.03 -5.68
CA ILE A 16 0.52 -7.12 -6.37
C ILE A 16 1.41 -7.89 -5.39
N VAL A 17 2.17 -7.19 -4.55
CA VAL A 17 3.05 -7.85 -3.56
C VAL A 17 2.23 -8.55 -2.49
N VAL A 18 1.08 -7.98 -2.11
CA VAL A 18 0.30 -8.45 -0.96
C VAL A 18 -0.81 -9.45 -1.33
N TYR A 19 -1.30 -9.46 -2.56
CA TYR A 19 -2.41 -10.34 -2.93
C TYR A 19 -2.15 -11.05 -4.27
N GLY A 20 -1.14 -10.63 -5.02
CA GLY A 20 -0.77 -11.26 -6.29
C GLY A 20 -0.24 -12.69 -6.11
N LYS A 21 -0.83 -13.63 -6.84
CA LYS A 21 -0.38 -15.04 -6.88
C LYS A 21 1.06 -15.20 -7.37
N ILE A 22 1.57 -14.23 -8.14
CA ILE A 22 2.95 -14.23 -8.68
C ILE A 22 3.99 -14.30 -7.55
N PHE A 23 3.75 -13.60 -6.44
CA PHE A 23 4.67 -13.56 -5.31
C PHE A 23 4.38 -14.62 -4.24
N GLU A 24 3.37 -15.49 -4.44
CA GLU A 24 2.95 -16.45 -3.42
C GLU A 24 4.07 -17.44 -3.01
N ARG A 25 4.96 -17.78 -3.95
CA ARG A 25 6.09 -18.69 -3.69
C ARG A 25 7.24 -18.02 -2.94
N ILE A 26 7.46 -16.73 -3.16
CA ILE A 26 8.56 -15.95 -2.55
C ILE A 26 8.14 -15.42 -1.17
N ARG A 27 6.85 -15.19 -0.98
CA ARG A 27 6.32 -14.58 0.23
C ARG A 27 6.44 -15.51 1.45
N PRO A 28 6.99 -15.03 2.56
CA PRO A 28 7.00 -15.80 3.80
C PRO A 28 5.56 -16.02 4.31
N LYS A 29 5.21 -17.28 4.59
CA LYS A 29 3.86 -17.67 5.08
C LYS A 29 3.77 -17.75 6.61
N LYS A 30 4.89 -17.73 7.33
CA LYS A 30 4.94 -17.90 8.79
C LYS A 30 5.95 -16.95 9.44
N GLY A 31 5.68 -16.56 10.69
CA GLY A 31 6.53 -15.69 11.49
C GLY A 31 6.32 -14.20 11.23
N LYS A 32 7.08 -13.34 11.92
CA LYS A 32 6.96 -11.88 11.86
C LYS A 32 7.12 -11.31 10.45
N SER A 33 8.01 -11.90 9.65
CA SER A 33 8.19 -11.50 8.24
C SER A 33 6.98 -11.84 7.37
N GLY A 34 6.29 -12.95 7.66
CA GLY A 34 5.04 -13.30 7.00
C GLY A 34 3.91 -12.35 7.36
N GLU A 35 3.81 -11.95 8.63
CA GLU A 35 2.80 -10.99 9.08
C GLU A 35 2.98 -9.61 8.42
N LEU A 36 4.24 -9.13 8.33
CA LEU A 36 4.58 -7.92 7.60
C LEU A 36 4.26 -8.04 6.11
N ALA A 37 4.67 -9.15 5.48
CA ALA A 37 4.45 -9.37 4.07
C ALA A 37 2.96 -9.49 3.72
N ASN A 38 2.10 -9.95 4.64
CA ASN A 38 0.64 -10.08 4.50
C ASN A 38 -0.16 -8.84 4.88
N CYS A 39 0.49 -7.82 5.44
CA CYS A 39 -0.16 -6.57 5.82
C CYS A 39 0.00 -5.51 4.72
N PRO A 40 -1.10 -5.05 4.07
CA PRO A 40 -1.04 -4.00 3.05
C PRO A 40 -0.52 -2.66 3.59
N MET A 41 -0.73 -2.37 4.88
CA MET A 41 -0.19 -1.17 5.51
C MET A 41 1.34 -1.26 5.68
N CYS A 42 1.85 -2.40 6.16
CA CYS A 42 3.28 -2.61 6.35
C CYS A 42 4.02 -2.65 5.01
N MET A 43 3.51 -3.43 4.06
CA MET A 43 4.10 -3.47 2.71
C MET A 43 3.94 -2.14 1.99
N GLY A 44 2.83 -1.42 2.19
CA GLY A 44 2.63 -0.08 1.68
C GLY A 44 3.71 0.90 2.14
N PHE A 45 4.13 0.82 3.41
CA PHE A 45 5.28 1.62 3.87
C PHE A 45 6.56 1.31 3.09
N HIS A 46 6.86 0.01 2.89
CA HIS A 46 8.05 -0.41 2.16
C HIS A 46 8.02 -0.03 0.68
N VAL A 47 6.85 -0.15 0.06
CA VAL A 47 6.60 0.29 -1.32
C VAL A 47 6.80 1.80 -1.46
N GLY A 48 6.41 2.61 -0.47
CA GLY A 48 6.50 4.06 -0.54
C GLY A 48 7.94 4.57 -0.68
N TRP A 49 8.84 4.13 0.20
CA TRP A 49 10.25 4.53 0.07
C TRP A 49 10.96 3.84 -1.09
N PHE A 50 10.54 2.63 -1.49
CA PHE A 50 11.04 1.99 -2.70
C PHE A 50 10.72 2.81 -3.95
N LEU A 51 9.50 3.34 -4.07
CA LEU A 51 9.11 4.23 -5.16
C LEU A 51 9.86 5.56 -5.11
N MET A 52 10.13 6.12 -3.92
CA MET A 52 11.01 7.30 -3.80
C MET A 52 12.39 7.04 -4.42
N LEU A 53 13.00 5.86 -4.18
CA LEU A 53 14.28 5.50 -4.79
C LEU A 53 14.19 5.31 -6.31
N LEU A 54 13.02 4.93 -6.83
CA LEU A 54 12.76 4.83 -8.27
C LEU A 54 12.49 6.18 -8.94
N SER A 55 12.24 7.23 -8.16
CA SER A 55 11.85 8.55 -8.66
C SER A 55 12.81 9.18 -9.67
N PRO A 56 14.15 9.09 -9.53
CA PRO A 56 15.09 9.62 -10.53
C PRO A 56 15.06 8.88 -11.88
N PHE A 57 14.42 7.71 -11.94
CA PHE A 57 14.38 6.84 -13.11
C PHE A 57 13.04 6.93 -13.87
N THR A 58 12.16 7.85 -13.47
CA THR A 58 10.84 8.02 -14.09
C THR A 58 10.45 9.49 -14.15
N GLU A 59 9.69 9.87 -15.17
CA GLU A 59 9.10 11.21 -15.29
C GLU A 59 7.70 11.28 -14.66
N LEU A 60 7.16 10.15 -14.20
CA LEU A 60 5.78 10.07 -13.69
C LEU A 60 5.61 10.76 -12.32
N PHE A 61 6.67 10.75 -11.51
CA PHE A 61 6.79 11.45 -10.24
C PHE A 61 8.28 11.70 -9.95
N ASN A 62 8.64 12.91 -9.51
CA ASN A 62 10.01 13.29 -9.24
C ASN A 62 10.13 13.92 -7.84
N PHE A 63 10.47 13.10 -6.85
CA PHE A 63 10.68 13.51 -5.46
C PHE A 63 12.15 13.40 -5.09
N ASP A 64 12.64 14.37 -4.32
CA ASP A 64 14.01 14.33 -3.80
C ASP A 64 14.23 13.11 -2.89
N ILE A 65 15.39 12.46 -3.04
CA ILE A 65 15.79 11.36 -2.18
C ILE A 65 16.42 11.92 -0.92
N THR A 66 15.58 12.11 0.11
CA THR A 66 16.01 12.57 1.44
C THR A 66 15.49 11.64 2.53
N VAL A 67 16.12 11.68 3.71
CA VAL A 67 15.65 10.90 4.87
C VAL A 67 14.24 11.33 5.30
N ALA A 68 13.91 12.62 5.17
CA ALA A 68 12.56 13.10 5.45
C ALA A 68 11.54 12.48 4.47
N ASN A 69 11.84 12.52 3.17
CA ASN A 69 10.96 11.96 2.14
C ASN A 69 10.82 10.44 2.27
N PHE A 70 11.85 9.73 2.74
CA PHE A 70 11.78 8.30 3.03
C PHE A 70 10.61 7.98 3.97
N PHE A 71 10.51 8.71 5.09
CA PHE A 71 9.43 8.51 6.05
C PHE A 71 8.10 9.07 5.57
N LEU A 72 8.08 10.29 5.03
CA LEU A 72 6.83 10.95 4.60
C LEU A 72 6.15 10.18 3.46
N LEU A 73 6.89 9.78 2.43
CA LEU A 73 6.36 9.00 1.32
C LEU A 73 6.03 7.56 1.73
N GLY A 74 6.79 6.99 2.67
CA GLY A 74 6.46 5.71 3.32
C GLY A 74 5.12 5.75 4.05
N TRP A 75 4.90 6.74 4.93
CA TRP A 75 3.65 6.88 5.68
C TRP A 75 2.47 7.21 4.78
N LEU A 76 2.66 8.10 3.80
CA LEU A 76 1.64 8.42 2.81
C LEU A 76 1.21 7.17 2.04
N SER A 77 2.17 6.41 1.52
CA SER A 77 1.93 5.16 0.79
C SER A 77 1.22 4.13 1.65
N SER A 78 1.65 3.97 2.90
CA SER A 78 1.05 3.06 3.89
C SER A 78 -0.43 3.37 4.15
N GLY A 79 -0.73 4.63 4.49
CA GLY A 79 -2.10 5.05 4.80
C GLY A 79 -3.02 4.96 3.59
N THR A 80 -2.57 5.44 2.43
CA THR A 80 -3.38 5.44 1.20
C THR A 80 -3.62 4.03 0.66
N SER A 81 -2.60 3.16 0.67
CA SER A 81 -2.75 1.76 0.24
C SER A 81 -3.73 1.00 1.13
N TYR A 82 -3.70 1.23 2.44
CA TYR A 82 -4.66 0.63 3.38
C TYR A 82 -6.09 1.12 3.13
N ILE A 83 -6.29 2.44 3.00
CA ILE A 83 -7.61 3.02 2.74
C ILE A 83 -8.18 2.45 1.44
N LEU A 84 -7.41 2.49 0.35
CA LEU A 84 -7.85 1.98 -0.95
C LEU A 84 -8.17 0.48 -0.91
N ASN A 85 -7.40 -0.32 -0.15
CA ASN A 85 -7.69 -1.74 0.07
C ASN A 85 -9.00 -1.99 0.84
N MET A 86 -9.34 -1.09 1.77
CA MET A 86 -10.59 -1.16 2.53
C MET A 86 -11.78 -0.58 1.78
N THR A 87 -11.56 0.31 0.82
CA THR A 87 -12.61 0.91 0.00
C THR A 87 -12.96 0.05 -1.20
N PHE A 88 -11.97 -0.50 -1.92
CA PHE A 88 -12.20 -1.30 -3.12
C PHE A 88 -12.05 -2.80 -2.83
N GLY A 89 -12.95 -3.60 -3.35
CA GLY A 89 -12.87 -5.06 -3.43
C GLY A 89 -13.10 -5.55 -4.86
N ASP A 90 -13.08 -6.86 -5.04
CA ASP A 90 -13.24 -7.48 -6.36
C ASP A 90 -14.61 -7.18 -7.01
N GLU A 91 -15.62 -6.87 -6.19
CA GLU A 91 -16.97 -6.49 -6.62
C GLU A 91 -17.23 -4.97 -6.66
N GLY A 92 -16.17 -4.15 -6.54
CA GLY A 92 -16.27 -2.69 -6.58
C GLY A 92 -16.12 -2.04 -5.20
N ILE A 93 -16.90 -0.98 -4.91
CA ILE A 93 -16.77 -0.19 -3.68
C ILE A 93 -17.47 -0.90 -2.51
N LYS A 94 -16.74 -1.16 -1.43
CA LYS A 94 -17.27 -1.73 -0.19
C LYS A 94 -18.07 -0.66 0.57
N LEU A 95 -19.39 -0.81 0.60
CA LEU A 95 -20.29 0.02 1.39
C LEU A 95 -20.67 -0.73 2.67
N PHE A 96 -20.12 -0.30 3.81
CA PHE A 96 -20.47 -0.87 5.11
C PHE A 96 -21.69 -0.15 5.69
N LYS A 97 -22.74 -0.90 6.03
CA LYS A 97 -23.87 -0.40 6.84
C LYS A 97 -23.67 -0.91 8.27
N THR A 98 -23.24 -0.04 9.18
CA THR A 98 -23.17 -0.38 10.60
C THR A 98 -24.60 -0.52 11.12
N VAL A 99 -25.01 -1.73 11.48
CA VAL A 99 -26.28 -1.96 12.17
C VAL A 99 -25.98 -1.96 13.66
N GLU A 100 -26.42 -0.93 14.37
CA GLU A 100 -26.39 -0.91 15.83
C GLU A 100 -27.42 -1.92 16.35
N VAL A 101 -26.95 -3.03 16.89
CA VAL A 101 -27.80 -3.97 17.63
C VAL A 101 -27.99 -3.38 19.03
N LYS A 102 -29.18 -2.82 19.30
CA LYS A 102 -29.60 -2.53 20.68
C LYS A 102 -29.84 -3.87 21.38
N ASN A 103 -29.06 -4.14 22.42
CA ASN A 103 -29.41 -5.16 23.40
C ASN A 103 -30.36 -4.48 24.39
N ASP A 104 -31.64 -4.82 24.30
CA ASP A 104 -32.67 -4.46 25.27
C ASP A 104 -32.61 -5.38 26.52
#